data_AF-D6BE21-F1
#
_entry.id   AF-D6BE21-F1
#
_cell.length_a   1.000
_cell.length_b   1.000
_cell.length_c   1.000
_cell.angle_alpha   90.00
_cell.angle_beta   90.00
_cell.angle_gamma   90.00
#
_symmetry.space_group_name_H-M   'P 1'
#
loop_
_entity.id
_entity.type
_entity.pdbx_description
1 polymer ?
#
loop_
_entity_poly.entity_id
_entity_poly.type
_entity_poly.pdbx_seq_one_letter_code
_entity_poly.pdbx_strand_id
1 'polypeptide(L)' 'MIRTIYIITNEDKIILSAFTTLEAAKNEIEVNYSEFPENFNIEPCALNIDARFINEIKKQ' A
#
# COMPACT_ATOMS: atom_id res chain seq x y z
N MET A 1 9.24 -15.07 3.83
CA MET A 1 8.93 -14.90 2.39
C MET A 1 8.81 -13.41 2.14
N ILE A 2 9.48 -12.87 1.12
CA ILE A 2 9.31 -11.47 0.73
C ILE A 2 8.23 -11.41 -0.36
N ARG A 3 7.25 -10.52 -0.19
CA ARG A 3 6.24 -10.22 -1.22
C ARG A 3 6.28 -8.75 -1.56
N THR A 4 6.08 -8.42 -2.83
CA THR A 4 5.89 -7.03 -3.24
C THR A 4 4.44 -6.63 -2.96
N ILE A 5 4.28 -5.46 -2.33
CA ILE A 5 3.02 -4.73 -2.22
C ILE A 5 3.20 -3.36 -2.88
N TYR A 6 2.10 -2.70 -3.19
CA TYR A 6 2.06 -1.36 -3.77
C TYR A 6 1.44 -0.44 -2.72
N ILE A 7 2.19 0.55 -2.27
CA ILE A 7 1.71 1.55 -1.31
C ILE A 7 1.33 2.82 -2.06
N ILE A 8 0.23 3.46 -1.64
CA ILE A 8 -0.15 4.79 -2.11
C ILE A 8 0.39 5.80 -1.10
N THR A 9 1.14 6.78 -1.59
CA THR A 9 1.72 7.86 -0.79
C THR A 9 1.31 9.23 -1.33
N ASN A 10 1.16 10.21 -0.46
CA ASN A 10 1.00 11.61 -0.87
C ASN A 10 2.39 12.28 -1.10
N GLU A 11 2.40 13.59 -1.39
CA GLU A 11 3.65 14.34 -1.62
C GLU A 11 4.59 14.35 -0.41
N ASP A 12 4.05 14.28 0.82
CA ASP A 12 4.80 14.18 2.07
C ASP A 12 5.30 12.76 2.39
N LYS A 13 5.11 11.80 1.47
CA LYS A 13 5.45 10.37 1.64
C LYS A 13 4.70 9.69 2.78
N ILE A 14 3.53 10.21 3.15
CA ILE A 14 2.64 9.56 4.11
C ILE A 14 1.96 8.38 3.41
N ILE A 15 2.03 7.19 4.02
CA ILE A 15 1.35 5.99 3.52
C ILE A 15 -0.14 6.10 3.81
N LEU A 16 -0.94 6.10 2.76
CA LEU A 16 -2.40 6.16 2.86
C LEU A 16 -3.01 4.77 2.83
N SER A 17 -2.58 3.95 1.86
CA SER A 17 -3.16 2.63 1.58
C SER A 17 -2.11 1.67 1.02
N ALA A 18 -2.36 0.35 1.10
CA ALA A 18 -1.45 -0.68 0.61
C ALA A 18 -2.21 -1.83 -0.07
N PHE A 19 -1.70 -2.29 -1.22
CA PHE A 19 -2.34 -3.28 -2.08
C PHE A 19 -1.38 -4.38 -2.52
N THR A 20 -1.91 -5.56 -2.84
CA THR A 20 -1.11 -6.68 -3.37
C THR A 20 -0.88 -6.60 -4.88
N THR A 21 -1.63 -5.75 -5.59
CA THR A 21 -1.50 -5.54 -7.04
C THR A 21 -1.46 -4.06 -7.39
N LEU A 22 -0.76 -3.72 -8.47
CA LEU A 22 -0.65 -2.34 -8.96
C LEU A 22 -2.00 -1.82 -9.46
N GLU A 23 -2.79 -2.69 -10.10
CA GLU A 23 -4.09 -2.34 -10.67
C GLU A 23 -5.07 -1.91 -9.58
N ALA A 24 -5.11 -2.63 -8.45
CA ALA A 24 -5.95 -2.26 -7.32
C ALA A 24 -5.55 -0.89 -6.74
N ALA A 25 -4.24 -0.62 -6.61
CA ALA A 25 -3.76 0.67 -6.15
C ALA A 25 -4.10 1.82 -7.12
N LYS A 26 -4.05 1.59 -8.44
CA LYS A 26 -4.46 2.58 -9.44
C LYS A 26 -5.97 2.87 -9.37
N ASN A 27 -6.77 1.82 -9.27
CA ASN A 27 -8.22 1.95 -9.15
C ASN A 27 -8.61 2.71 -7.87
N GLU A 28 -7.90 2.48 -6.76
CA GLU A 28 -8.10 3.24 -5.53
C GLU A 28 -7.86 4.75 -5.73
N ILE A 29 -6.80 5.14 -6.45
CA ILE A 29 -6.54 6.56 -6.76
C ILE A 29 -7.66 7.15 -7.61
N GLU A 30 -8.11 6.42 -8.63
CA GLU A 30 -9.17 6.88 -9.52
C GLU A 30 -10.52 7.05 -8.78
N VAL A 31 -10.86 6.10 -7.90
CA VAL A 31 -12.16 6.08 -7.23
C VAL A 31 -12.21 6.98 -6.00
N ASN A 32 -11.18 6.96 -5.16
CA ASN A 32 -11.21 7.56 -3.82
C ASN A 32 -10.30 8.79 -3.67
N TYR A 33 -9.33 8.98 -4.56
CA TYR A 33 -8.36 10.08 -4.44
C TYR A 33 -8.41 11.09 -5.60
N SER A 34 -9.23 10.85 -6.63
CA SER A 34 -9.32 11.70 -7.84
C SER A 34 -9.92 13.09 -7.59
N GLU A 35 -10.68 13.26 -6.52
CA GLU A 35 -11.27 14.53 -6.10
C GLU A 35 -10.27 15.46 -5.39
N PHE A 36 -9.13 14.93 -4.96
CA PHE A 36 -8.12 15.71 -4.25
C PHE A 36 -7.16 16.37 -5.25
N PRO A 37 -6.77 17.64 -5.01
CA PRO A 37 -5.80 18.33 -5.85
C PRO A 37 -4.35 17.86 -5.63
N GLU A 38 -4.13 16.98 -4.65
CA GLU A 38 -2.82 16.41 -4.30
C GLU A 38 -2.38 15.37 -5.33
N ASN A 39 -1.07 15.28 -5.58
CA ASN A 39 -0.53 14.18 -6.37
C ASN A 39 -0.32 12.96 -5.48
N PHE A 40 -0.84 11.82 -5.94
CA PHE A 40 -0.64 10.53 -5.29
C PHE A 40 0.36 9.69 -6.07
N ASN A 41 1.29 9.08 -5.34
CA ASN A 41 2.30 8.19 -5.88
C ASN A 41 1.97 6.74 -5.53
N ILE A 42 2.34 5.81 -6.42
CA ILE A 42 2.32 4.39 -6.12
C ILE A 42 3.76 3.89 -6.09
N GLU A 43 4.18 3.38 -4.93
CA GLU A 43 5.54 2.89 -4.73
C GLU A 43 5.53 1.38 -4.44
N PRO A 44 6.39 0.57 -5.10
CA PRO A 44 6.55 -0.83 -4.76
C PRO A 44 7.34 -0.97 -3.45
N CYS A 45 6.82 -1.76 -2.51
CA CYS A 45 7.44 -2.01 -1.21
C CYS A 45 7.58 -3.52 -0.95
N ALA A 46 8.69 -3.91 -0.30
CA ALA A 46 8.95 -5.29 0.07
C ALA A 46 8.37 -5.61 1.45
N LEU A 47 7.31 -6.42 1.50
CA LEU A 47 6.74 -6.96 2.73
C LEU A 47 7.48 -8.24 3.12
N ASN A 48 8.21 -8.19 4.23
CA ASN A 48 8.87 -9.36 4.79
C ASN A 48 7.91 -10.14 5.70
N ILE A 49 7.41 -11.26 5.20
CA ILE A 49 6.54 -12.19 5.93
C ILE A 49 7.44 -13.20 6.65
N ASP A 50 7.81 -12.90 7.89
CA ASP A 50 8.54 -13.78 8.79
C ASP A 50 7.62 -14.40 9.87
N ALA A 51 8.17 -15.28 10.71
CA ALA A 51 7.40 -15.92 11.78
C ALA A 51 6.81 -14.91 12.79
N ARG A 52 7.48 -13.76 13.01
CA ARG A 52 6.99 -12.71 13.91
C ARG A 52 5.77 -12.04 13.31
N PHE A 53 5.84 -11.67 12.02
CA PHE A 53 4.71 -11.11 11.29
C PHE A 53 3.48 -12.03 11.35
N ILE A 54 3.67 -13.33 11.07
CA ILE A 54 2.58 -14.32 11.12
C ILE A 54 2.02 -14.47 12.55
N ASN A 55 2.87 -14.42 13.58
CA ASN A 55 2.40 -14.51 14.95
C ASN A 55 1.63 -13.26 15.39
N GLU A 56 2.02 -12.07 14.95
CA GLU A 56 1.30 -10.83 15.25
C GLU A 56 -0.10 -10.80 14.61
N ILE A 57 -0.23 -11.19 13.34
CA ILE A 57 -1.55 -11.24 12.68
C ILE A 57 -2.48 -12.30 13.28
N LYS A 58 -1.94 -13.38 13.86
CA LYS A 58 -2.74 -14.44 14.51
C LYS A 58 -3.22 -14.08 15.92
N LYS A 59 -2.72 -12.99 16.51
CA LYS A 59 -3.17 -12.49 17.82
C LYS A 59 -4.47 -11.69 17.72
N GLN A 60 -4.86 -11.28 16.52
CA GLN A 60 -6.17 -10.71 16.21
C GLN A 60 -7.18 -11.83 15.96
#